data_AF-A0AAE0PXW2-F1
#
_entry.id   AF-A0AAE0PXW2-F1
#
_cell.length_a   1.000
_cell.length_b   1.000
_cell.length_c   1.000
_cell.angle_alpha   90.00
_cell.angle_beta   90.00
_cell.angle_gamma   90.00
#
_symmetry.space_group_name_H-M   'P 1'
#
loop_
_entity.id
_entity.type
_entity.pdbx_description
1 polymer ?
#
loop_
_entity_poly.entity_id
_entity_poly.type
_entity_poly.pdbx_seq_one_letter_code
_entity_poly.pdbx_strand_id
1 'polypeptide(L)'
;MIKNGHHAAQEAEGAEASHRGAEKRKRLVRVWCDGCYDMVHYGHSNQLRQAKAMGDYLVVGVHTDGEIAKHKGPPVFTQEERYKMVRAIKWVDEIVEGAPYVTTLETLDKYNCDFCVHGDDITLTVDGKDTYEEVKRADRYRECKRTQGVSTTDLVGRMLLMTKAHHTNMDNSEYKQHADNFGKGPKGHSPWTGVSQFLQTSQKIIQFASGKEPQPGDTIIYVAGAFDLFHIGHLDFLETVFKQAERPYIIVGLHFDQEVNHYKGKNYPIMNIHERTLSVLACRYVSEVVIGAPYTVGKDLLDHFKIDLVCHGKTEVFPDKDGSDPYTEPRKRGIFRTLDSKNDLTTDDIVQRIIANRLQFEERNQKKEVKEMAVIEALKHKADGEKNKAAAQ
;
A
#
# COMPACT_ATOMS: atom_id res chain seq x y z
N MET A 1 30.91 12.76 -77.53
CA MET A 1 30.23 12.25 -78.74
C MET A 1 29.08 11.37 -78.25
N ILE A 2 27.83 11.87 -78.15
CA ILE A 2 26.74 11.78 -79.17
C ILE A 2 26.45 10.29 -79.48
N LYS A 3 25.26 9.66 -79.32
CA LYS A 3 23.85 10.02 -79.04
C LYS A 3 23.06 8.70 -78.78
N ASN A 4 21.93 8.80 -78.06
CA ASN A 4 20.60 8.14 -78.17
C ASN A 4 20.46 6.60 -78.35
N GLY A 5 19.41 5.89 -77.92
CA GLY A 5 18.10 6.14 -77.29
C GLY A 5 17.39 4.77 -77.12
N HIS A 6 16.66 4.52 -76.03
CA HIS A 6 15.18 4.48 -75.90
C HIS A 6 14.50 3.10 -75.96
N HIS A 7 13.58 2.91 -74.98
CA HIS A 7 12.50 1.93 -74.80
C HIS A 7 12.85 0.47 -74.44
N ALA A 8 12.07 -0.30 -73.67
CA ALA A 8 11.13 -0.17 -72.55
C ALA A 8 10.39 -1.54 -72.43
N ALA A 9 10.00 -1.90 -71.20
CA ALA A 9 8.94 -2.85 -70.81
C ALA A 9 9.28 -4.33 -70.53
N GLN A 10 9.07 -4.68 -69.25
CA GLN A 10 8.33 -5.84 -68.68
C GLN A 10 8.88 -7.25 -68.89
N GLU A 11 8.79 -8.23 -67.99
CA GLU A 11 8.34 -8.39 -66.60
C GLU A 11 8.84 -9.81 -66.25
N ALA A 12 9.44 -10.02 -65.08
CA ALA A 12 9.66 -11.36 -64.54
C ALA A 12 9.65 -11.27 -63.01
N GLU A 13 8.45 -11.27 -62.45
CA GLU A 13 8.23 -11.63 -61.05
C GLU A 13 8.57 -13.10 -60.84
N GLY A 14 9.32 -13.42 -59.79
CA GLY A 14 9.59 -14.81 -59.44
C GLY A 14 10.55 -15.01 -58.28
N ALA A 15 9.99 -14.93 -57.06
CA ALA A 15 10.44 -15.61 -55.84
C ALA A 15 11.78 -15.18 -55.18
N GLU A 16 11.70 -14.17 -54.31
CA GLU A 16 12.54 -14.12 -53.11
C GLU A 16 11.69 -14.41 -51.87
N ALA A 17 11.87 -15.60 -51.32
CA ALA A 17 11.30 -16.00 -50.04
C ALA A 17 11.93 -15.18 -48.91
N SER A 18 11.20 -14.17 -48.41
CA SER A 18 11.64 -13.45 -47.21
C SER A 18 11.43 -14.31 -45.96
N HIS A 19 12.51 -14.95 -45.50
CA HIS A 19 12.64 -15.44 -44.13
C HIS A 19 12.70 -14.24 -43.18
N ARG A 20 11.54 -13.66 -42.84
CA ARG A 20 11.39 -12.84 -41.64
C ARG A 20 10.93 -13.75 -40.51
N GLY A 21 11.89 -14.20 -39.70
CA GLY A 21 11.60 -14.90 -38.45
C GLY A 21 10.66 -14.05 -37.60
N ALA A 22 9.47 -14.57 -37.34
CA ALA A 22 8.56 -14.00 -36.36
C ALA A 22 9.21 -14.19 -34.98
N GLU A 23 9.77 -13.12 -34.42
CA GLU A 23 10.06 -13.07 -32.98
C GLU A 23 8.78 -13.45 -32.24
N LYS A 24 8.78 -14.61 -31.57
CA LYS A 24 7.68 -15.01 -30.70
C LYS A 24 7.56 -13.96 -29.60
N ARG A 25 6.60 -13.04 -29.73
CA ARG A 25 6.25 -12.10 -28.66
C ARG A 25 5.99 -12.91 -27.39
N LYS A 26 6.78 -12.66 -26.35
CA LYS A 26 6.60 -13.27 -25.03
C LYS A 26 5.17 -13.00 -24.57
N ARG A 27 4.41 -14.05 -24.25
CA ARG A 27 3.06 -13.92 -23.70
C ARG A 27 3.15 -13.14 -22.38
N LEU A 28 2.33 -12.09 -22.26
CA LEU A 28 2.19 -11.32 -21.03
C LEU A 28 1.57 -12.19 -19.94
N VAL A 29 2.20 -12.23 -18.76
CA VAL A 29 1.68 -12.93 -17.58
C VAL A 29 0.82 -11.95 -16.77
N ARG A 30 -0.47 -12.24 -16.65
CA ARG A 30 -1.45 -11.45 -15.89
C ARG A 30 -1.69 -12.10 -14.54
N VAL A 31 -1.58 -11.30 -13.48
CA VAL A 31 -1.66 -11.74 -12.09
C VAL A 31 -2.93 -11.16 -11.47
N TRP A 32 -3.63 -11.99 -10.69
CA TRP A 32 -4.81 -11.59 -9.94
C TRP A 32 -4.50 -11.48 -8.45
N CYS A 33 -4.93 -10.40 -7.81
CA CYS A 33 -5.13 -10.35 -6.36
C CYS A 33 -6.58 -9.95 -6.09
N ASP A 34 -7.11 -10.33 -4.95
CA ASP A 34 -8.35 -9.76 -4.45
C ASP A 34 -8.31 -9.57 -2.94
N GLY A 35 -9.20 -8.71 -2.45
CA GLY A 35 -9.29 -8.46 -1.03
C GLY A 35 -10.24 -7.32 -0.69
N CYS A 36 -10.40 -7.10 0.61
CA CYS A 36 -11.18 -5.99 1.10
C CYS A 36 -10.45 -4.66 0.87
N TYR A 37 -9.13 -4.64 1.10
CA TYR A 37 -8.30 -3.43 1.10
C TYR A 37 -8.90 -2.29 1.95
N ASP A 38 -9.46 -2.68 3.10
CA ASP A 38 -9.98 -1.76 4.11
C ASP A 38 -8.82 -1.29 5.00
N MET A 39 -8.67 0.03 5.18
CA MET A 39 -7.50 0.65 5.84
C MET A 39 -6.18 0.21 5.18
N VAL A 40 -6.02 0.51 3.88
CA VAL A 40 -4.78 0.21 3.14
C VAL A 40 -3.56 0.73 3.91
N HIS A 41 -2.53 -0.11 4.00
CA HIS A 41 -1.27 0.17 4.68
C HIS A 41 -0.14 -0.48 3.90
N TYR A 42 1.12 -0.18 4.26
CA TYR A 42 2.30 -0.66 3.52
C TYR A 42 2.39 -2.19 3.39
N GLY A 43 1.76 -2.94 4.30
CA GLY A 43 1.59 -4.40 4.19
C GLY A 43 0.81 -4.85 2.95
N HIS A 44 -0.34 -4.23 2.66
CA HIS A 44 -1.10 -4.46 1.43
C HIS A 44 -0.28 -4.04 0.20
N SER A 45 0.38 -2.88 0.27
CA SER A 45 1.21 -2.38 -0.82
C SER A 45 2.37 -3.33 -1.14
N ASN A 46 3.02 -3.93 -0.12
CA ASN A 46 4.09 -4.91 -0.32
C ASN A 46 3.55 -6.26 -0.85
N GLN A 47 2.35 -6.68 -0.46
CA GLN A 47 1.70 -7.86 -1.05
C GLN A 47 1.50 -7.65 -2.57
N LEU A 48 0.95 -6.50 -2.96
CA LEU A 48 0.73 -6.15 -4.36
C LEU A 48 2.04 -5.99 -5.13
N ARG A 49 3.09 -5.43 -4.51
CA ARG A 49 4.45 -5.40 -5.08
C ARG A 49 4.98 -6.82 -5.35
N GLN A 50 4.83 -7.74 -4.39
CA GLN A 50 5.26 -9.12 -4.56
C GLN A 50 4.46 -9.82 -5.67
N ALA A 51 3.14 -9.62 -5.72
CA ALA A 51 2.30 -10.18 -6.76
C ALA A 51 2.66 -9.65 -8.16
N LYS A 52 2.84 -8.32 -8.30
CA LYS A 52 3.29 -7.70 -9.55
C LYS A 52 4.65 -8.25 -10.01
N ALA A 53 5.56 -8.56 -9.08
CA ALA A 53 6.88 -9.12 -9.42
C ALA A 53 6.82 -10.57 -9.95
N MET A 54 5.68 -11.27 -9.81
CA MET A 54 5.48 -12.62 -10.33
C MET A 54 4.97 -12.64 -11.78
N GLY A 55 4.60 -11.49 -12.34
CA GLY A 55 4.12 -11.38 -13.72
C GLY A 55 4.40 -10.01 -14.34
N ASP A 56 3.68 -9.70 -15.41
CA ASP A 56 3.88 -8.46 -16.18
C ASP A 56 2.76 -7.44 -15.93
N TYR A 57 1.57 -7.89 -15.51
CA TYR A 57 0.38 -7.05 -15.32
C TYR A 57 -0.43 -7.52 -14.10
N LEU A 58 -0.80 -6.63 -13.20
CA LEU A 58 -1.52 -6.92 -11.96
C LEU A 58 -2.94 -6.33 -11.99
N VAL A 59 -3.91 -7.24 -11.91
CA VAL A 59 -5.33 -6.96 -11.76
C VAL A 59 -5.72 -7.18 -10.30
N VAL A 60 -6.41 -6.21 -9.69
CA VAL A 60 -6.82 -6.28 -8.28
C VAL A 60 -8.35 -6.20 -8.14
N GLY A 61 -8.96 -7.30 -7.73
CA GLY A 61 -10.36 -7.35 -7.34
C GLY A 61 -10.60 -6.75 -5.96
N VAL A 62 -11.60 -5.88 -5.83
CA VAL A 62 -11.98 -5.28 -4.55
C VAL A 62 -13.45 -5.57 -4.27
N HIS A 63 -13.75 -6.15 -3.11
CA HIS A 63 -15.12 -6.55 -2.77
C HIS A 63 -16.00 -5.34 -2.41
N THR A 64 -17.32 -5.48 -2.59
CA THR A 64 -18.30 -4.48 -2.16
C THR A 64 -18.45 -4.44 -0.64
N ASP A 65 -19.01 -3.36 -0.10
CA ASP A 65 -19.28 -3.24 1.34
C ASP A 65 -20.25 -4.34 1.82
N GLY A 66 -21.28 -4.61 1.02
CA GLY A 66 -22.27 -5.67 1.31
C GLY A 66 -21.66 -7.07 1.32
N GLU A 67 -20.67 -7.33 0.47
CA GLU A 67 -19.99 -8.64 0.44
C GLU A 67 -19.07 -8.84 1.64
N ILE A 68 -18.36 -7.78 2.06
CA ILE A 68 -17.49 -7.81 3.24
C ILE A 68 -18.32 -8.01 4.52
N ALA A 69 -19.45 -7.31 4.64
CA ALA A 69 -20.31 -7.36 5.81
C ALA A 69 -20.82 -8.77 6.13
N LYS A 70 -21.09 -9.59 5.10
CA LYS A 70 -21.53 -11.00 5.25
C LYS A 70 -20.48 -11.88 5.95
N HIS A 71 -19.20 -11.56 5.82
CA HIS A 71 -18.11 -12.44 6.23
C HIS A 71 -17.40 -12.01 7.51
N LYS A 72 -17.22 -10.70 7.73
CA LYS A 72 -16.40 -10.21 8.85
C LYS A 72 -16.90 -8.89 9.47
N GLY A 73 -18.12 -8.45 9.17
CA GLY A 73 -18.63 -7.15 9.60
C GLY A 73 -18.23 -6.00 8.67
N PRO A 74 -18.75 -4.78 8.91
CA PRO A 74 -18.61 -3.68 7.96
C PRO A 74 -17.15 -3.20 7.85
N PRO A 75 -16.73 -2.73 6.66
CA PRO A 75 -15.44 -2.05 6.49
C PRO A 75 -15.46 -0.64 7.12
N VAL A 76 -14.28 -0.11 7.44
CA VAL A 76 -14.09 1.27 7.93
C VAL A 76 -14.30 2.28 6.78
N PHE A 77 -13.79 1.93 5.61
CA PHE A 77 -13.93 2.72 4.39
C PHE A 77 -14.99 2.14 3.46
N THR A 78 -15.73 3.04 2.81
CA THR A 78 -16.67 2.70 1.74
C THR A 78 -15.94 2.02 0.57
N GLN A 79 -16.67 1.26 -0.23
CA GLN A 79 -16.10 0.60 -1.39
C GLN A 79 -15.45 1.58 -2.39
N GLU A 80 -16.03 2.76 -2.60
CA GLU A 80 -15.47 3.78 -3.50
C GLU A 80 -14.14 4.32 -2.97
N GLU A 81 -14.04 4.52 -1.65
CA GLU A 81 -12.78 4.91 -1.02
C GLU A 81 -11.72 3.82 -1.20
N ARG A 82 -12.10 2.55 -1.03
CA ARG A 82 -11.18 1.40 -1.19
C ARG A 82 -10.75 1.22 -2.64
N TYR A 83 -11.66 1.33 -3.62
CA TYR A 83 -11.36 1.26 -5.05
C TYR A 83 -10.32 2.30 -5.45
N LYS A 84 -10.56 3.55 -5.07
CA LYS A 84 -9.65 4.67 -5.39
C LYS A 84 -8.29 4.50 -4.73
N MET A 85 -8.25 4.05 -3.47
CA MET A 85 -7.00 3.81 -2.76
C MET A 85 -6.15 2.69 -3.41
N VAL A 86 -6.77 1.57 -3.78
CA VAL A 86 -6.07 0.46 -4.48
C VAL A 86 -5.55 0.91 -5.84
N ARG A 87 -6.36 1.67 -6.59
CA ARG A 87 -5.96 2.23 -7.90
C ARG A 87 -4.72 3.12 -7.79
N ALA A 88 -4.51 3.79 -6.66
CA ALA A 88 -3.36 4.67 -6.46
C ALA A 88 -2.04 3.94 -6.20
N ILE A 89 -2.07 2.65 -5.86
CA ILE A 89 -0.85 1.88 -5.61
C ILE A 89 -0.15 1.64 -6.94
N LYS A 90 1.14 2.00 -7.03
CA LYS A 90 1.87 2.06 -8.31
C LYS A 90 2.12 0.72 -9.00
N TRP A 91 1.97 -0.39 -8.28
CA TRP A 91 2.10 -1.74 -8.84
C TRP A 91 0.80 -2.27 -9.45
N VAL A 92 -0.34 -1.61 -9.17
CA VAL A 92 -1.66 -2.01 -9.66
C VAL A 92 -1.88 -1.39 -11.04
N ASP A 93 -2.15 -2.22 -12.04
CA ASP A 93 -2.43 -1.73 -13.39
C ASP A 93 -3.94 -1.55 -13.63
N GLU A 94 -4.75 -2.46 -13.09
CA GLU A 94 -6.19 -2.52 -13.28
C GLU A 94 -6.87 -2.91 -11.96
N ILE A 95 -8.03 -2.30 -11.68
CA ILE A 95 -8.88 -2.74 -10.57
C ILE A 95 -10.18 -3.33 -11.12
N VAL A 96 -10.72 -4.31 -10.41
CA VAL A 96 -12.05 -4.88 -10.64
C VAL A 96 -12.92 -4.59 -9.43
N GLU A 97 -13.91 -3.73 -9.63
CA GLU A 97 -14.87 -3.35 -8.60
C GLU A 97 -15.92 -4.44 -8.42
N GLY A 98 -16.33 -4.67 -7.17
CA GLY A 98 -17.32 -5.71 -6.84
C GLY A 98 -16.87 -7.14 -7.11
N ALA A 99 -15.57 -7.43 -6.92
CA ALA A 99 -15.05 -8.77 -7.04
C ALA A 99 -15.66 -9.73 -5.99
N PRO A 100 -15.89 -11.02 -6.33
CA PRO A 100 -16.39 -12.01 -5.38
C PRO A 100 -15.44 -12.17 -4.19
N TYR A 101 -15.97 -12.63 -3.04
CA TYR A 101 -15.18 -12.76 -1.81
C TYR A 101 -14.12 -13.88 -1.88
N VAL A 102 -14.37 -14.91 -2.69
CA VAL A 102 -13.46 -16.05 -2.89
C VAL A 102 -13.04 -16.09 -4.34
N THR A 103 -11.73 -16.20 -4.59
CA THR A 103 -11.17 -16.36 -5.93
C THR A 103 -11.61 -17.71 -6.53
N THR A 104 -12.12 -17.67 -7.75
CA THR A 104 -12.52 -18.86 -8.52
C THR A 104 -11.78 -18.93 -9.85
N LEU A 105 -11.70 -20.11 -10.47
CA LEU A 105 -11.15 -20.25 -11.82
C LEU A 105 -11.94 -19.41 -12.85
N GLU A 106 -13.27 -19.33 -12.70
CA GLU A 106 -14.13 -18.48 -13.53
C GLU A 106 -13.69 -17.01 -13.47
N THR A 107 -13.37 -16.50 -12.28
CA THR A 107 -12.90 -15.12 -12.12
C THR A 107 -11.55 -14.92 -12.81
N LEU A 108 -10.62 -15.86 -12.64
CA LEU A 108 -9.31 -15.78 -13.30
C LEU A 108 -9.45 -15.82 -14.83
N ASP A 109 -10.30 -16.68 -15.36
CA ASP A 109 -10.54 -16.79 -16.80
C ASP A 109 -11.23 -15.55 -17.36
N LYS A 110 -12.23 -15.01 -16.65
CA LYS A 110 -12.94 -13.77 -17.02
C LYS A 110 -12.01 -12.58 -17.22
N TYR A 111 -10.98 -12.45 -16.38
CA TYR A 111 -10.00 -11.35 -16.44
C TYR A 111 -8.68 -11.76 -17.12
N ASN A 112 -8.66 -12.94 -17.73
CA ASN A 112 -7.50 -13.52 -18.41
C ASN A 112 -6.23 -13.49 -17.53
N CYS A 113 -6.37 -13.83 -16.25
CA CYS A 113 -5.26 -13.91 -15.31
C CYS A 113 -4.73 -15.34 -15.24
N ASP A 114 -3.42 -15.51 -15.33
CA ASP A 114 -2.76 -16.81 -15.32
C ASP A 114 -2.89 -17.48 -13.94
N PHE A 115 -2.73 -16.73 -12.86
CA PHE A 115 -2.85 -17.20 -11.48
C PHE A 115 -3.23 -16.07 -10.52
N CYS A 116 -3.70 -16.44 -9.32
CA CYS A 116 -3.85 -15.52 -8.20
C CYS A 116 -2.67 -15.55 -7.23
N VAL A 117 -2.47 -14.44 -6.52
CA VAL A 117 -1.49 -14.33 -5.44
C VAL A 117 -2.19 -13.89 -4.17
N HIS A 118 -2.04 -14.71 -3.12
CA HIS A 118 -2.56 -14.43 -1.77
C HIS A 118 -1.42 -14.47 -0.75
N GLY A 119 -1.68 -13.95 0.46
CA GLY A 119 -0.76 -14.14 1.58
C GLY A 119 -0.70 -15.61 2.02
N ASP A 120 0.31 -15.96 2.80
CA ASP A 120 0.45 -17.26 3.48
C ASP A 120 -0.51 -17.43 4.67
N ASP A 121 -1.65 -16.73 4.64
CA ASP A 121 -2.70 -16.82 5.65
C ASP A 121 -3.47 -18.14 5.49
N ILE A 122 -3.80 -18.74 6.63
CA ILE A 122 -4.48 -20.02 6.64
C ILE A 122 -5.95 -19.81 6.32
N THR A 123 -6.37 -20.35 5.19
CA THR A 123 -7.67 -20.07 4.56
C THR A 123 -8.50 -21.34 4.57
N LEU A 124 -8.86 -21.79 5.77
CA LEU A 124 -9.77 -22.92 5.96
C LEU A 124 -11.22 -22.46 6.15
N THR A 125 -12.14 -23.20 5.55
CA THR A 125 -13.58 -23.17 5.84
C THR A 125 -13.84 -23.78 7.22
N VAL A 126 -15.06 -23.61 7.73
CA VAL A 126 -15.48 -24.21 9.01
C VAL A 126 -15.37 -25.74 9.03
N ASP A 127 -15.46 -26.36 7.84
CA ASP A 127 -15.33 -27.81 7.66
C ASP A 127 -13.86 -28.26 7.46
N GLY A 128 -12.90 -27.35 7.62
CA GLY A 128 -11.47 -27.63 7.48
C GLY A 128 -10.98 -27.82 6.04
N LYS A 129 -11.77 -27.43 5.04
CA LYS A 129 -11.35 -27.42 3.63
C LYS A 129 -10.68 -26.11 3.27
N ASP A 130 -9.72 -26.15 2.35
CA ASP A 130 -9.05 -24.95 1.84
C ASP A 130 -10.03 -24.14 0.97
N THR A 131 -10.20 -22.86 1.30
CA THR A 131 -11.08 -21.93 0.57
C THR A 131 -10.66 -21.78 -0.90
N TYR A 132 -9.39 -22.03 -1.21
CA TYR A 132 -8.81 -21.93 -2.57
C TYR A 132 -8.47 -23.30 -3.16
N GLU A 133 -9.07 -24.39 -2.66
CA GLU A 133 -8.81 -25.76 -3.11
C GLU A 133 -8.90 -25.91 -4.63
N GLU A 134 -9.93 -25.35 -5.26
CA GLU A 134 -10.13 -25.39 -6.72
C GLU A 134 -8.94 -24.77 -7.48
N VAL A 135 -8.55 -23.56 -7.08
CA VAL A 135 -7.49 -22.78 -7.74
C VAL A 135 -6.11 -23.40 -7.50
N LYS A 136 -5.88 -23.96 -6.31
CA LYS A 136 -4.66 -24.71 -5.96
C LYS A 136 -4.53 -25.99 -6.79
N ARG A 137 -5.61 -26.77 -6.95
CA ARG A 137 -5.60 -27.99 -7.79
C ARG A 137 -5.32 -27.71 -9.26
N ALA A 138 -5.67 -26.52 -9.75
CA ALA A 138 -5.38 -26.08 -11.11
C ALA A 138 -3.97 -25.49 -11.31
N ASP A 139 -3.12 -25.47 -10.26
CA ASP A 139 -1.80 -24.79 -10.26
C ASP A 139 -1.86 -23.30 -10.61
N ARG A 140 -2.95 -22.62 -10.23
CA ARG A 140 -3.18 -21.19 -10.49
C ARG A 140 -3.20 -20.36 -9.21
N TYR A 141 -2.57 -20.86 -8.15
CA TYR A 141 -2.43 -20.19 -6.86
C TYR A 141 -0.95 -20.01 -6.52
N ARG A 142 -0.57 -18.83 -6.07
CA ARG A 142 0.78 -18.51 -5.60
C ARG A 142 0.70 -17.78 -4.26
N GLU A 143 1.72 -17.97 -3.43
CA GLU A 143 1.80 -17.34 -2.11
C GLU A 143 2.87 -16.25 -2.10
N CYS A 144 2.60 -15.18 -1.35
CA CYS A 144 3.57 -14.15 -1.04
C CYS A 144 3.75 -14.04 0.48
N LYS A 145 4.92 -13.56 0.90
CA LYS A 145 5.25 -13.50 2.32
C LYS A 145 4.48 -12.37 2.98
N ARG A 146 3.85 -12.66 4.12
CA ARG A 146 3.25 -11.64 4.98
C ARG A 146 4.25 -10.55 5.35
N THR A 147 3.78 -9.31 5.34
CA THR A 147 4.63 -8.16 5.68
C THR A 147 4.72 -8.02 7.19
N GLN A 148 5.95 -8.04 7.71
CA GLN A 148 6.21 -7.88 9.13
C GLN A 148 5.98 -6.42 9.58
N GLY A 149 5.41 -6.25 10.77
CA GLY A 149 5.30 -4.96 11.46
C GLY A 149 3.97 -4.21 11.31
N VAL A 150 2.99 -4.74 10.54
CA VAL A 150 1.67 -4.11 10.41
C VAL A 150 0.56 -5.11 10.13
N SER A 151 -0.61 -4.85 10.72
CA SER A 151 -1.89 -5.42 10.31
C SER A 151 -3.02 -4.43 10.59
N THR A 152 -4.19 -4.59 9.95
CA THR A 152 -5.37 -3.77 10.29
C THR A 152 -5.74 -3.88 11.76
N THR A 153 -5.60 -5.07 12.37
CA THR A 153 -5.88 -5.29 13.79
C THR A 153 -4.93 -4.48 14.67
N ASP A 154 -3.63 -4.48 14.35
CA ASP A 154 -2.62 -3.66 15.04
C ASP A 154 -2.94 -2.15 14.91
N LEU A 155 -3.18 -1.66 13.69
CA LEU A 155 -3.51 -0.24 13.50
C LEU A 155 -4.77 0.21 14.25
N VAL A 156 -5.83 -0.61 14.23
CA VAL A 156 -7.04 -0.35 15.03
C VAL A 156 -6.70 -0.33 16.52
N GLY A 157 -5.88 -1.28 16.99
CA GLY A 157 -5.38 -1.31 18.36
C GLY A 157 -4.66 -0.01 18.75
N ARG A 158 -3.72 0.48 17.92
CA ARG A 158 -3.01 1.75 18.15
C ARG A 158 -3.96 2.95 18.26
N MET A 159 -5.04 2.97 17.48
CA MET A 159 -6.05 4.03 17.53
C MET A 159 -6.94 3.95 18.78
N LEU A 160 -7.25 2.74 19.27
CA LEU A 160 -8.07 2.53 20.47
C LEU A 160 -7.28 2.70 21.78
N LEU A 161 -5.99 2.34 21.78
CA LEU A 161 -5.17 2.27 22.99
C LEU A 161 -4.86 3.64 23.59
N MET A 162 -4.93 4.72 22.81
CA MET A 162 -4.62 6.06 23.26
C MET A 162 -3.28 6.17 24.06
N THR A 163 -2.25 5.40 23.68
CA THR A 163 -0.89 5.43 24.29
C THR A 163 0.20 5.75 23.27
N LYS A 164 1.34 6.31 23.71
CA LYS A 164 2.48 6.72 22.86
C LYS A 164 3.57 5.65 22.65
N ALA A 165 3.38 4.43 23.16
CA ALA A 165 4.48 3.47 23.25
C ALA A 165 4.97 2.93 21.90
N HIS A 166 4.18 3.02 20.82
CA HIS A 166 4.59 2.65 19.47
C HIS A 166 5.58 3.64 18.83
N HIS A 167 5.87 4.78 19.47
CA HIS A 167 6.89 5.73 19.03
C HIS A 167 8.32 5.29 19.39
N THR A 168 8.48 4.32 20.27
CA THR A 168 9.78 3.83 20.74
C THR A 168 9.93 2.34 20.48
N ASN A 169 11.09 1.90 19.96
CA ASN A 169 11.46 0.48 19.88
C ASN A 169 11.76 -0.16 21.26
N MET A 170 11.29 0.46 22.36
CA MET A 170 11.57 0.00 23.72
C MET A 170 10.41 -0.84 24.27
N ASP A 171 10.77 -1.98 24.86
CA ASP A 171 9.88 -2.97 25.46
C ASP A 171 9.18 -2.35 26.70
N ASN A 172 8.06 -1.67 26.47
CA ASN A 172 7.34 -0.96 27.53
C ASN A 172 6.33 -1.90 28.20
N SER A 173 6.58 -2.27 29.45
CA SER A 173 5.83 -3.30 30.19
C SER A 173 4.34 -2.98 30.36
N GLU A 174 3.96 -1.71 30.46
CA GLU A 174 2.55 -1.27 30.54
C GLU A 174 1.81 -1.42 29.21
N TYR A 175 2.47 -1.14 28.08
CA TYR A 175 1.88 -1.38 26.75
C TYR A 175 1.79 -2.88 26.47
N LYS A 176 2.81 -3.66 26.86
CA LYS A 176 2.76 -5.12 26.80
C LYS A 176 1.54 -5.63 27.56
N GLN A 177 1.34 -5.23 28.81
CA GLN A 177 0.17 -5.61 29.62
C GLN A 177 -1.19 -5.21 29.01
N HIS A 178 -1.29 -4.10 28.27
CA HIS A 178 -2.54 -3.65 27.65
C HIS A 178 -2.78 -4.19 26.23
N ALA A 179 -1.75 -4.33 25.41
CA ALA A 179 -1.80 -5.12 24.18
C ALA A 179 -2.09 -6.60 24.51
N ASP A 180 -1.54 -7.10 25.63
CA ASP A 180 -1.86 -8.40 26.23
C ASP A 180 -3.34 -8.48 26.66
N ASN A 181 -4.00 -7.36 26.98
CA ASN A 181 -5.43 -7.37 27.34
C ASN A 181 -6.34 -7.34 26.10
N PHE A 182 -5.92 -6.71 24.99
CA PHE A 182 -6.63 -6.82 23.71
C PHE A 182 -6.38 -8.17 23.01
N GLY A 183 -5.22 -8.81 23.24
CA GLY A 183 -4.82 -10.11 22.69
C GLY A 183 -4.95 -11.32 23.62
N LYS A 184 -5.65 -11.19 24.76
CA LYS A 184 -5.98 -12.34 25.64
C LYS A 184 -7.31 -12.96 25.21
N GLY A 185 -7.27 -13.81 24.20
CA GLY A 185 -8.10 -15.00 24.23
C GLY A 185 -7.69 -15.89 25.42
N PRO A 186 -8.54 -16.81 25.91
CA PRO A 186 -8.29 -17.56 27.15
C PRO A 186 -6.98 -18.39 27.20
N LYS A 187 -6.20 -18.52 26.11
CA LYS A 187 -4.97 -19.33 26.03
C LYS A 187 -3.91 -18.85 25.01
N GLY A 188 -3.40 -17.61 25.11
CA GLY A 188 -2.06 -17.27 24.56
C GLY A 188 -1.99 -16.08 23.59
N HIS A 189 -0.75 -15.60 23.36
CA HIS A 189 -0.42 -14.42 22.55
C HIS A 189 -0.39 -14.74 21.04
N SER A 190 -1.02 -13.91 20.22
CA SER A 190 -0.82 -13.92 18.76
C SER A 190 0.48 -13.19 18.41
N PRO A 191 1.43 -13.81 17.66
CA PRO A 191 2.66 -13.16 17.24
C PRO A 191 2.44 -12.06 16.17
N TRP A 192 1.20 -11.83 15.72
CA TRP A 192 0.86 -10.98 14.58
C TRP A 192 0.19 -9.65 14.94
N THR A 193 -0.15 -9.43 16.22
CA THR A 193 -0.97 -8.29 16.69
C THR A 193 -0.27 -7.41 17.74
N GLY A 194 1.04 -7.58 17.95
CA GLY A 194 1.83 -6.72 18.83
C GLY A 194 2.18 -5.34 18.24
N VAL A 195 2.61 -4.42 19.12
CA VAL A 195 3.16 -3.06 18.84
C VAL A 195 4.01 -3.04 17.56
N SER A 196 4.13 -1.88 16.89
CA SER A 196 5.04 -1.71 15.74
C SER A 196 6.43 -2.31 16.01
N GLN A 197 6.64 -3.53 15.54
CA GLN A 197 7.94 -4.23 15.55
C GLN A 197 8.64 -4.01 14.20
N PHE A 198 8.24 -2.99 13.45
CA PHE A 198 8.66 -2.79 12.08
C PHE A 198 10.18 -2.56 12.00
N LEU A 199 10.89 -3.55 11.46
CA LEU A 199 12.33 -3.43 11.22
C LEU A 199 12.57 -2.83 9.83
N GLN A 200 12.88 -1.53 9.78
CA GLN A 200 13.23 -0.88 8.53
C GLN A 200 14.60 -1.35 8.04
N THR A 201 14.72 -1.55 6.72
CA THR A 201 16.00 -1.88 6.08
C THR A 201 16.14 -1.10 4.78
N SER A 202 17.38 -0.86 4.36
CA SER A 202 17.65 -0.26 3.04
C SER A 202 16.96 -1.04 1.91
N GLN A 203 16.94 -2.37 1.99
CA GLN A 203 16.28 -3.24 1.02
C GLN A 203 14.78 -2.97 0.90
N LYS A 204 14.08 -2.78 2.03
CA LYS A 204 12.63 -2.45 2.02
C LYS A 204 12.39 -1.09 1.35
N ILE A 205 13.24 -0.10 1.60
CA ILE A 205 13.15 1.22 0.97
C ILE A 205 13.38 1.08 -0.54
N ILE A 206 14.44 0.39 -0.98
CA ILE A 206 14.75 0.19 -2.40
C ILE A 206 13.60 -0.51 -3.13
N GLN A 207 12.99 -1.52 -2.51
CA GLN A 207 11.83 -2.22 -3.09
C GLN A 207 10.61 -1.33 -3.27
N PHE A 208 10.48 -0.28 -2.45
CA PHE A 208 9.39 0.67 -2.51
C PHE A 208 9.73 1.95 -3.26
N ALA A 209 10.99 2.32 -3.43
CA ALA A 209 11.39 3.53 -4.14
C ALA A 209 11.23 3.36 -5.66
N SER A 210 11.02 4.47 -6.37
CA SER A 210 11.09 4.46 -7.83
C SER A 210 12.55 4.36 -8.32
N GLY A 211 13.48 4.92 -7.55
CA GLY A 211 14.90 5.01 -7.87
C GLY A 211 15.24 5.94 -9.04
N LYS A 212 14.31 6.80 -9.45
CA LYS A 212 14.49 7.72 -10.58
C LYS A 212 14.84 9.11 -10.07
N GLU A 213 15.88 9.71 -10.63
CA GLU A 213 16.21 11.13 -10.39
C GLU A 213 15.40 12.05 -11.33
N PRO A 214 15.20 13.33 -10.97
CA PRO A 214 14.56 14.31 -11.84
C PRO A 214 15.28 14.43 -13.18
N GLN A 215 14.54 14.40 -14.28
CA GLN A 215 15.06 14.54 -15.64
C GLN A 215 14.91 15.97 -16.16
N PRO A 216 15.71 16.40 -17.16
CA PRO A 216 15.49 17.66 -17.83
C PRO A 216 14.04 17.79 -18.34
N GLY A 217 13.39 18.90 -17.96
CA GLY A 217 11.99 19.20 -18.27
C GLY A 217 10.97 18.70 -17.24
N ASP A 218 11.40 17.97 -16.21
CA ASP A 218 10.53 17.69 -15.06
C ASP A 218 10.35 18.96 -14.21
N THR A 219 9.17 19.12 -13.62
CA THR A 219 8.90 20.16 -12.61
C THR A 219 8.99 19.54 -11.23
N ILE A 220 9.93 19.99 -10.41
CA ILE A 220 10.17 19.45 -9.08
C ILE A 220 9.22 20.11 -8.08
N ILE A 221 8.27 19.33 -7.56
CA ILE A 221 7.22 19.82 -6.67
C ILE A 221 7.44 19.24 -5.27
N TYR A 222 7.54 20.09 -4.26
CA TYR A 222 7.66 19.69 -2.87
C TYR A 222 6.34 19.85 -2.11
N VAL A 223 5.99 18.83 -1.33
CA VAL A 223 4.89 18.87 -0.35
C VAL A 223 5.40 18.30 0.97
N ALA A 224 4.88 18.77 2.10
CA ALA A 224 5.32 18.30 3.41
C ALA A 224 4.16 18.02 4.36
N GLY A 225 4.36 17.14 5.33
CA GLY A 225 3.38 16.90 6.38
C GLY A 225 3.62 15.62 7.19
N ALA A 226 2.59 15.25 7.96
CA ALA A 226 2.59 13.98 8.67
C ALA A 226 2.46 12.80 7.71
N PHE A 227 1.47 12.81 6.81
CA PHE A 227 1.07 11.64 6.01
C PHE A 227 0.86 10.38 6.87
N ASP A 228 0.30 10.57 8.06
CA ASP A 228 -0.02 9.51 9.01
C ASP A 228 -1.31 8.79 8.60
N LEU A 229 -1.33 7.46 8.76
CA LEU A 229 -2.35 6.58 8.20
C LEU A 229 -2.68 6.93 6.73
N PHE A 230 -1.67 7.01 5.86
CA PHE A 230 -1.82 7.45 4.46
C PHE A 230 -3.14 6.96 3.82
N HIS A 231 -3.98 7.91 3.40
CA HIS A 231 -5.41 7.72 3.14
C HIS A 231 -5.88 8.56 1.96
N ILE A 232 -7.17 8.44 1.60
CA ILE A 232 -7.71 9.03 0.37
C ILE A 232 -7.67 10.57 0.34
N GLY A 233 -7.77 11.25 1.48
CA GLY A 233 -7.52 12.70 1.55
C GLY A 233 -6.11 13.09 1.08
N HIS A 234 -5.07 12.35 1.51
CA HIS A 234 -3.70 12.54 1.02
C HIS A 234 -3.59 12.20 -0.47
N LEU A 235 -4.26 11.15 -0.91
CA LEU A 235 -4.28 10.74 -2.32
C LEU A 235 -4.86 11.84 -3.22
N ASP A 236 -6.00 12.40 -2.84
CA ASP A 236 -6.70 13.43 -3.62
C ASP A 236 -5.89 14.73 -3.68
N PHE A 237 -5.20 15.05 -2.59
CA PHE A 237 -4.23 16.13 -2.56
C PHE A 237 -3.06 15.87 -3.53
N LEU A 238 -2.40 14.71 -3.44
CA LEU A 238 -1.27 14.36 -4.30
C LEU A 238 -1.68 14.26 -5.78
N GLU A 239 -2.89 13.80 -6.08
CA GLU A 239 -3.43 13.82 -7.45
C GLU A 239 -3.61 15.26 -7.97
N THR A 240 -4.06 16.17 -7.11
CA THR A 240 -4.21 17.60 -7.45
C THR A 240 -2.85 18.27 -7.64
N VAL A 241 -1.84 17.89 -6.85
CA VAL A 241 -0.44 18.31 -7.00
C VAL A 241 0.14 17.78 -8.31
N PHE A 242 -0.10 16.51 -8.65
CA PHE A 242 0.36 15.89 -9.89
C PHE A 242 -0.16 16.62 -11.13
N LYS A 243 -1.37 17.17 -11.08
CA LYS A 243 -1.96 17.96 -12.17
C LYS A 243 -1.37 19.37 -12.34
N GLN A 244 -0.44 19.80 -11.48
CA GLN A 244 0.18 21.14 -11.56
C GLN A 244 1.26 21.26 -12.65
N ALA A 245 1.74 20.15 -13.21
CA ALA A 245 2.76 20.14 -14.24
C ALA A 245 2.50 19.01 -15.25
N GLU A 246 3.04 19.14 -16.46
CA GLU A 246 2.99 18.09 -17.48
C GLU A 246 3.87 16.89 -17.11
N ARG A 247 5.03 17.17 -16.51
CA ARG A 247 6.01 16.17 -16.04
C ARG A 247 6.36 16.41 -14.57
N PRO A 248 5.45 16.08 -13.63
CA PRO A 248 5.66 16.33 -12.22
C PRO A 248 6.66 15.34 -11.62
N TYR A 249 7.66 15.85 -10.90
CA TYR A 249 8.51 15.08 -9.99
C TYR A 249 8.16 15.47 -8.56
N ILE A 250 7.32 14.67 -7.89
CA ILE A 250 6.79 15.01 -6.56
C ILE A 250 7.70 14.43 -5.47
N ILE A 251 8.23 15.33 -4.64
CA ILE A 251 8.98 15.02 -3.42
C ILE A 251 8.07 15.25 -2.22
N VAL A 252 7.88 14.20 -1.41
CA VAL A 252 7.08 14.28 -0.17
C VAL A 252 8.00 14.33 1.04
N GLY A 253 8.00 15.45 1.76
CA GLY A 253 8.66 15.61 3.04
C GLY A 253 7.87 15.03 4.20
N LEU A 254 8.44 14.05 4.89
CA LEU A 254 7.85 13.44 6.07
C LEU A 254 8.45 14.03 7.34
N HIS A 255 7.64 14.73 8.13
CA HIS A 255 8.07 15.24 9.43
C HIS A 255 8.46 14.11 10.38
N PHE A 256 9.38 14.37 11.32
CA PHE A 256 9.74 13.45 12.40
C PHE A 256 8.56 13.16 13.32
N ASP A 257 8.55 11.96 13.93
CA ASP A 257 7.45 11.54 14.82
C ASP A 257 7.27 12.49 16.01
N GLN A 258 8.38 13.01 16.56
CA GLN A 258 8.36 13.99 17.64
C GLN A 258 7.73 15.32 17.20
N GLU A 259 8.00 15.73 15.96
CA GLU A 259 7.44 16.95 15.39
C GLU A 259 5.94 16.78 15.13
N VAL A 260 5.54 15.65 14.54
CA VAL A 260 4.12 15.32 14.35
C VAL A 260 3.39 15.27 15.70
N ASN A 261 3.98 14.66 16.73
CA ASN A 261 3.38 14.64 18.07
C ASN A 261 3.27 16.04 18.67
N HIS A 262 4.22 16.94 18.40
CA HIS A 262 4.20 18.30 18.91
C HIS A 262 2.98 19.08 18.40
N TYR A 263 2.72 19.08 17.09
CA TYR A 263 1.61 19.86 16.51
C TYR A 263 0.27 19.10 16.44
N LYS A 264 0.24 17.76 16.48
CA LYS A 264 -1.01 16.97 16.54
C LYS A 264 -1.40 16.55 17.96
N GLY A 265 -0.45 16.48 18.88
CA GLY A 265 -0.67 16.00 20.24
C GLY A 265 -1.10 14.53 20.33
N LYS A 266 -1.75 14.18 21.44
CA LYS A 266 -2.28 12.84 21.74
C LYS A 266 -1.21 11.77 21.46
N ASN A 267 -1.56 10.69 20.77
CA ASN A 267 -0.70 9.56 20.47
C ASN A 267 -0.23 9.55 19.01
N TYR A 268 -0.36 10.68 18.32
CA TYR A 268 0.07 10.82 16.94
C TYR A 268 1.59 10.96 16.83
N PRO A 269 2.20 10.45 15.75
CA PRO A 269 1.54 9.72 14.67
C PRO A 269 1.20 8.27 15.08
N ILE A 270 0.20 7.66 14.45
CA ILE A 270 -0.19 6.26 14.62
C ILE A 270 0.84 5.34 13.94
N MET A 271 1.32 5.74 12.77
CA MET A 271 2.43 5.11 12.06
C MET A 271 3.72 5.90 12.27
N ASN A 272 4.80 5.22 12.64
CA ASN A 272 6.09 5.89 12.77
C ASN A 272 6.64 6.35 11.41
N ILE A 273 7.70 7.15 11.41
CA ILE A 273 8.24 7.73 10.17
C ILE A 273 8.64 6.69 9.13
N HIS A 274 9.12 5.53 9.55
CA HIS A 274 9.55 4.47 8.64
C HIS A 274 8.34 3.75 8.00
N GLU A 275 7.27 3.54 8.74
CA GLU A 275 5.99 3.01 8.23
C GLU A 275 5.33 4.01 7.26
N ARG A 276 5.35 5.30 7.60
CA ARG A 276 4.84 6.38 6.74
C ARG A 276 5.64 6.50 5.45
N THR A 277 6.96 6.34 5.52
CA THR A 277 7.86 6.30 4.35
C THR A 277 7.40 5.26 3.34
N LEU A 278 7.19 4.00 3.76
CA LEU A 278 6.73 2.95 2.84
C LEU A 278 5.31 3.20 2.33
N SER A 279 4.44 3.75 3.17
CA SER A 279 3.05 4.05 2.80
C SER A 279 2.99 5.10 1.69
N VAL A 280 3.78 6.17 1.80
CA VAL A 280 3.86 7.24 0.80
C VAL A 280 4.57 6.79 -0.47
N LEU A 281 5.68 6.05 -0.38
CA LEU A 281 6.41 5.54 -1.55
C LEU A 281 5.59 4.57 -2.42
N ALA A 282 4.55 3.94 -1.87
CA ALA A 282 3.65 3.06 -2.61
C ALA A 282 2.71 3.80 -3.57
N CYS A 283 2.50 5.11 -3.36
CA CYS A 283 1.61 5.94 -4.17
C CYS A 283 2.23 6.23 -5.55
N ARG A 284 1.46 6.06 -6.63
CA ARG A 284 1.91 6.28 -8.01
C ARG A 284 2.28 7.72 -8.34
N TYR A 285 1.77 8.69 -7.59
CA TYR A 285 2.06 10.11 -7.82
C TYR A 285 3.38 10.54 -7.19
N VAL A 286 3.92 9.76 -6.24
CA VAL A 286 5.12 10.12 -5.49
C VAL A 286 6.37 9.63 -6.23
N SER A 287 7.32 10.55 -6.43
CA SER A 287 8.62 10.23 -7.04
C SER A 287 9.68 9.92 -6.00
N GLU A 288 9.74 10.74 -4.94
CA GLU A 288 10.74 10.66 -3.86
C GLU A 288 10.17 11.08 -2.49
N VAL A 289 10.82 10.65 -1.41
CA VAL A 289 10.48 11.00 -0.03
C VAL A 289 11.69 11.55 0.73
N VAL A 290 11.53 12.71 1.38
CA VAL A 290 12.49 13.18 2.39
C VAL A 290 12.12 12.61 3.74
N ILE A 291 12.87 11.62 4.20
CA ILE A 291 12.68 10.95 5.49
C ILE A 291 13.26 11.84 6.59
N GLY A 292 12.39 12.46 7.40
CA GLY A 292 12.81 13.37 8.46
C GLY A 292 12.97 14.80 7.95
N ALA A 293 11.99 15.26 7.17
CA ALA A 293 11.95 16.63 6.68
C ALA A 293 11.79 17.63 7.85
N PRO A 294 12.48 18.79 7.80
CA PRO A 294 12.24 19.87 8.75
C PRO A 294 10.81 20.41 8.60
N TYR A 295 10.24 20.93 9.70
CA TYR A 295 8.90 21.53 9.70
C TYR A 295 8.84 22.77 8.81
N THR A 296 9.80 23.69 9.00
CA THR A 296 9.97 24.86 8.14
C THR A 296 10.65 24.49 6.82
N VAL A 297 10.04 24.92 5.72
CA VAL A 297 10.58 24.76 4.37
C VAL A 297 11.64 25.82 4.11
N GLY A 298 12.86 25.55 4.58
CA GLY A 298 13.98 26.48 4.51
C GLY A 298 14.68 26.54 3.14
N LYS A 299 15.52 27.56 2.98
CA LYS A 299 16.32 27.81 1.77
C LYS A 299 17.17 26.61 1.36
N ASP A 300 17.83 25.96 2.32
CA ASP A 300 18.74 24.85 2.03
C ASP A 300 18.01 23.64 1.42
N LEU A 301 16.80 23.34 1.89
CA LEU A 301 15.97 22.27 1.32
C LEU A 301 15.55 22.61 -0.11
N LEU A 302 15.07 23.84 -0.33
CA LEU A 302 14.62 24.31 -1.64
C LEU A 302 15.77 24.30 -2.66
N ASP A 303 16.94 24.77 -2.27
CA ASP A 303 18.12 24.86 -3.14
C ASP A 303 18.72 23.46 -3.41
N HIS A 304 18.76 22.59 -2.40
CA HIS A 304 19.32 21.22 -2.52
C HIS A 304 18.54 20.38 -3.53
N PHE A 305 17.22 20.36 -3.43
CA PHE A 305 16.35 19.60 -4.34
C PHE A 305 15.96 20.36 -5.60
N LYS A 306 16.39 21.63 -5.74
CA LYS A 306 16.05 22.51 -6.88
C LYS A 306 14.53 22.60 -7.07
N ILE A 307 13.81 22.88 -5.99
CA ILE A 307 12.35 22.90 -5.96
C ILE A 307 11.80 24.05 -6.83
N ASP A 308 10.94 23.72 -7.79
CA ASP A 308 10.25 24.67 -8.66
C ASP A 308 8.93 25.15 -8.06
N LEU A 309 8.27 24.28 -7.27
CA LEU A 309 6.95 24.54 -6.71
C LEU A 309 6.80 23.90 -5.32
N VAL A 310 6.20 24.63 -4.38
CA VAL A 310 5.79 24.10 -3.07
C VAL A 310 4.27 24.10 -2.99
N CYS A 311 3.66 22.98 -2.63
CA CYS A 311 2.22 22.87 -2.46
C CYS A 311 1.83 22.45 -1.04
N HIS A 312 0.74 23.03 -0.54
CA HIS A 312 0.07 22.60 0.67
C HIS A 312 -1.44 22.50 0.44
N GLY A 313 -2.12 21.62 1.16
CA GLY A 313 -3.57 21.48 1.09
C GLY A 313 -4.30 22.70 1.69
N LYS A 314 -5.64 22.65 1.73
CA LYS A 314 -6.46 23.63 2.47
C LYS A 314 -6.51 23.39 3.99
N THR A 315 -5.84 22.35 4.48
CA THR A 315 -5.74 22.07 5.91
C THR A 315 -4.94 23.17 6.61
N GLU A 316 -5.27 23.42 7.87
CA GLU A 316 -4.57 24.39 8.71
C GLU A 316 -3.05 24.19 8.69
N VAL A 317 -2.31 25.29 8.61
CA VAL A 317 -0.85 25.34 8.76
C VAL A 317 -0.58 25.89 10.15
N PHE A 318 0.02 25.06 11.01
CA PHE A 318 0.43 25.53 12.33
C PHE A 318 1.71 26.36 12.21
N PRO A 319 1.88 27.40 13.04
CA PRO A 319 3.16 28.10 13.15
C PRO A 319 4.26 27.15 13.63
N ASP A 320 5.52 27.42 13.26
CA ASP A 320 6.67 26.74 13.83
C ASP A 320 6.85 27.13 15.32
N LYS A 321 7.77 26.50 16.03
CA LYS A 321 8.03 26.67 17.47
C LYS A 321 8.37 28.11 17.86
N ASP A 322 8.89 28.89 16.93
CA ASP A 322 9.18 30.33 17.10
C ASP A 322 8.01 31.24 16.69
N GLY A 323 6.87 30.67 16.28
CA GLY A 323 5.68 31.38 15.82
C GLY A 323 5.71 31.79 14.35
N SER A 324 6.74 31.41 13.59
CA SER A 324 6.86 31.76 12.16
C SER A 324 5.98 30.88 11.25
N ASP A 325 5.61 31.38 10.07
CA ASP A 325 4.95 30.57 9.04
C ASP A 325 6.01 29.64 8.41
N PRO A 326 5.85 28.29 8.49
CA PRO A 326 6.82 27.34 7.94
C PRO A 326 6.99 27.44 6.42
N TYR A 327 6.08 28.12 5.73
CA TYR A 327 6.14 28.37 4.29
C TYR A 327 6.57 29.80 3.93
N THR A 328 7.14 30.55 4.87
CA THR A 328 7.63 31.93 4.63
C THR A 328 8.58 32.02 3.43
N GLU A 329 9.56 31.13 3.36
CA GLU A 329 10.58 31.13 2.29
C GLU A 329 9.99 30.84 0.89
N PRO A 330 9.21 29.76 0.67
CA PRO A 330 8.61 29.53 -0.65
C PRO A 330 7.59 30.60 -1.04
N ARG A 331 6.90 31.24 -0.09
CA ARG A 331 6.06 32.42 -0.36
C ARG A 331 6.88 33.61 -0.86
N LYS A 332 8.01 33.92 -0.21
CA LYS A 332 8.93 34.99 -0.65
C LYS A 332 9.45 34.75 -2.07
N ARG A 333 9.70 33.50 -2.44
CA ARG A 333 10.14 33.10 -3.79
C ARG A 333 9.01 33.08 -4.83
N GLY A 334 7.74 33.24 -4.42
CA GLY A 334 6.59 33.18 -5.32
C GLY A 334 6.27 31.77 -5.84
N ILE A 335 6.77 30.72 -5.18
CA ILE A 335 6.62 29.32 -5.60
C ILE A 335 5.65 28.52 -4.72
N PHE A 336 5.02 29.15 -3.72
CA PHE A 336 4.04 28.49 -2.86
C PHE A 336 2.63 28.50 -3.47
N ARG A 337 1.94 27.36 -3.43
CA ARG A 337 0.53 27.23 -3.84
C ARG A 337 -0.30 26.47 -2.81
N THR A 338 -1.47 27.01 -2.47
CA THR A 338 -2.50 26.27 -1.75
C THR A 338 -3.40 25.55 -2.74
N LEU A 339 -3.60 24.24 -2.54
CA LEU A 339 -4.43 23.40 -3.39
C LEU A 339 -5.62 22.83 -2.61
N ASP A 340 -6.76 22.71 -3.29
CA ASP A 340 -7.96 22.09 -2.75
C ASP A 340 -8.09 20.65 -3.26
N SER A 341 -7.91 19.67 -2.37
CA SER A 341 -8.14 18.26 -2.68
C SER A 341 -9.61 17.93 -2.89
N LYS A 342 -10.54 18.82 -2.50
CA LYS A 342 -11.98 18.57 -2.40
C LYS A 342 -12.33 17.41 -1.47
N ASN A 343 -11.42 17.06 -0.58
CA ASN A 343 -11.53 15.96 0.36
C ASN A 343 -11.05 16.45 1.73
N ASP A 344 -11.94 16.44 2.70
CA ASP A 344 -11.75 16.91 4.06
C ASP A 344 -11.34 15.79 5.03
N LEU A 345 -11.23 14.53 4.57
CA LEU A 345 -10.85 13.41 5.41
C LEU A 345 -9.45 13.60 6.01
N THR A 346 -9.37 13.55 7.33
CA THR A 346 -8.13 13.57 8.10
C THR A 346 -7.87 12.26 8.84
N THR A 347 -6.65 12.12 9.37
CA THR A 347 -6.29 11.04 10.30
C THR A 347 -7.22 11.00 11.53
N ASP A 348 -7.62 12.18 12.05
CA ASP A 348 -8.54 12.26 13.19
C ASP A 348 -9.93 11.72 12.83
N ASP A 349 -10.44 11.98 11.62
CA ASP A 349 -11.74 11.45 11.17
C ASP A 349 -11.72 9.94 11.04
N ILE A 350 -10.61 9.35 10.55
CA ILE A 350 -10.44 7.90 10.48
C ILE A 350 -10.47 7.29 11.88
N VAL A 351 -9.77 7.91 12.84
CA VAL A 351 -9.79 7.50 14.24
C VAL A 351 -11.22 7.60 14.79
N GLN A 352 -11.97 8.67 14.50
CA GLN A 352 -13.37 8.81 14.92
C GLN A 352 -14.28 7.75 14.28
N ARG A 353 -14.12 7.41 12.99
CA ARG A 353 -14.86 6.33 12.32
C ARG A 353 -14.66 4.99 13.03
N ILE A 354 -13.43 4.73 13.50
CA ILE A 354 -13.09 3.53 14.27
C ILE A 354 -13.69 3.56 15.68
N ILE A 355 -13.57 4.68 16.39
CA ILE A 355 -14.12 4.84 17.74
C ILE A 355 -15.66 4.74 17.74
N ALA A 356 -16.33 5.36 16.77
CA ALA A 356 -17.80 5.35 16.66
C ALA A 356 -18.36 3.93 16.50
N ASN A 357 -17.59 3.03 15.88
CA ASN A 357 -17.97 1.63 15.66
C ASN A 357 -17.12 0.67 16.50
N ARG A 358 -16.55 1.16 17.61
CA ARG A 358 -15.60 0.42 18.45
C ARG A 358 -16.08 -0.97 18.82
N LEU A 359 -17.32 -1.10 19.30
CA LEU A 359 -17.90 -2.40 19.70
C LEU A 359 -17.92 -3.40 18.54
N GLN A 360 -18.30 -2.96 17.33
CA GLN A 360 -18.34 -3.83 16.15
C GLN A 360 -16.93 -4.24 15.72
N PHE A 361 -15.96 -3.33 15.81
CA PHE A 361 -14.57 -3.63 15.46
C PHE A 361 -13.88 -4.51 16.50
N GLU A 362 -14.17 -4.32 17.79
CA GLU A 362 -13.71 -5.19 18.87
C GLU A 362 -14.26 -6.61 18.68
N GLU A 363 -15.57 -6.76 18.42
CA GLU A 363 -16.19 -8.06 18.17
C GLU A 363 -15.60 -8.75 16.90
N ARG A 364 -15.42 -7.98 15.82
CA ARG A 364 -14.76 -8.46 14.60
C ARG A 364 -13.34 -8.96 14.87
N ASN A 365 -12.55 -8.18 15.60
CA ASN A 365 -11.15 -8.51 15.90
C ASN A 365 -11.08 -9.76 16.78
N GLN A 366 -11.94 -9.87 17.81
CA GLN A 366 -12.05 -11.06 18.64
C GLN A 366 -12.39 -12.32 17.83
N LYS A 367 -13.38 -12.25 16.93
CA LYS A 367 -13.75 -13.37 16.04
C LYS A 367 -12.57 -13.81 15.17
N LYS A 368 -11.82 -12.83 14.63
CA LYS A 368 -10.63 -13.10 13.81
C LYS A 368 -9.53 -13.78 14.62
N GLU A 369 -9.23 -13.28 15.81
CA GLU A 369 -8.20 -13.85 16.68
C GLU A 369 -8.55 -15.27 17.13
N VAL A 370 -9.81 -15.54 17.50
CA VAL A 370 -10.27 -16.89 17.83
C VAL A 370 -10.05 -17.84 16.66
N LYS A 371 -10.36 -17.41 15.42
CA LYS A 371 -10.12 -18.21 14.22
C LYS A 371 -8.63 -18.47 13.99
N GLU A 372 -7.78 -17.45 14.12
CA GLU A 372 -6.33 -17.59 13.96
C GLU A 372 -5.73 -18.53 15.03
N MET A 373 -6.16 -18.43 16.28
CA MET A 373 -5.68 -19.29 17.38
C MET A 373 -6.10 -20.74 17.21
N ALA A 374 -7.37 -21.01 16.88
CA ALA A 374 -7.86 -22.37 16.63
C ALA A 374 -7.07 -23.06 15.51
N VAL A 375 -6.69 -22.29 14.49
CA VAL A 375 -5.88 -22.78 13.38
C VAL A 375 -4.43 -23.07 13.82
N ILE A 376 -3.82 -22.19 14.62
CA ILE A 376 -2.47 -22.42 15.16
C ILE A 376 -2.44 -23.69 16.02
N GLU A 377 -3.46 -23.92 16.85
CA GLU A 377 -3.61 -25.15 17.63
C GLU A 377 -3.74 -26.37 16.72
N ALA A 378 -4.57 -26.31 15.66
CA ALA A 378 -4.72 -27.40 14.71
C ALA A 378 -3.40 -27.75 13.98
N LEU A 379 -2.60 -26.74 13.60
CA LEU A 379 -1.29 -26.95 12.99
C LEU A 379 -0.29 -27.60 13.96
N LYS A 380 -0.25 -27.15 15.22
CA LYS A 380 0.59 -27.77 16.26
C LYS A 380 0.22 -29.24 16.44
N HIS A 381 -1.07 -29.55 16.54
CA HIS A 381 -1.55 -30.93 16.63
C HIS A 381 -1.14 -31.79 15.43
N LYS A 382 -1.19 -31.24 14.21
CA LYS A 382 -0.73 -31.93 12.99
C LYS A 382 0.77 -32.20 13.01
N ALA A 383 1.57 -31.20 13.35
CA ALA A 383 3.03 -31.29 13.43
C ALA A 383 3.49 -32.28 14.51
N ASP A 384 2.83 -32.29 15.67
CA ASP A 384 3.10 -33.25 16.75
C ASP A 384 2.69 -34.68 16.35
N GLY A 385 1.60 -34.83 15.61
CA GLY A 385 1.18 -36.11 15.05
C GLY A 385 2.15 -36.67 14.00
N GLU A 386 2.71 -35.82 13.15
CA GLU A 386 3.73 -36.20 12.16
C GLU A 386 5.07 -36.56 12.81
N LYS A 387 5.51 -35.81 13.83
CA LYS A 387 6.69 -36.13 14.64
C LYS A 387 6.55 -37.47 15.37
N ASN A 388 5.39 -37.75 15.95
CA ASN A 388 5.14 -39.02 16.64
C ASN A 388 5.09 -40.20 15.66
N LYS A 389 4.64 -40.01 14.42
CA LYS A 389 4.72 -41.03 13.36
C LYS A 389 6.13 -41.26 12.86
N ALA A 390 6.94 -40.20 12.75
CA ALA A 390 8.34 -40.29 12.34
C ALA A 390 9.24 -40.89 13.44
N ALA A 391 8.87 -40.76 14.72
CA ALA A 391 9.59 -41.38 15.84
C ALA A 391 9.18 -42.84 16.11
N ALA A 392 8.08 -43.30 15.48
CA ALA A 392 7.57 -44.67 15.59
C ALA A 392 7.97 -45.57 14.40
N GLN A 393 8.71 -45.03 13.43
CA GLN A 393 9.41 -45.74 12.36
C GLN A 393 10.91 -45.75 12.66
#